data_AF-A0A1J4NKD6-F1
#
_entry.id   AF-A0A1J4NKD6-F1
#
_cell.length_a   1.000
_cell.length_b   1.000
_cell.length_c   1.000
_cell.angle_alpha   90.00
_cell.angle_beta   90.00
_cell.angle_gamma   90.00
#
_symmetry.space_group_name_H-M   'P 1'
#
loop_
_entity.id
_entity.type
_entity.pdbx_description
1 polymer ?
#
loop_
_entity_poly.entity_id
_entity_poly.type
_entity_poly.pdbx_seq_one_letter_code
_entity_poly.pdbx_strand_id
1 'polypeptide(L)'
;MQFIEVTGLAGVRSAVIRFTRPGTGLAFLLFPMIHLGEAEFYREVGARLRGCDLVIAEGVGEGSAGADALVASYQRLSGNERMGLVVQDIDLDALGVPVVNPDMAGAEFQRGFKRLPLKERALVATVVPAITAGMRLLGTRHWVARHLATEDLLSEAEETAADFWPGLDDLLVRRRDQLLVKALTDQHRAHGHRQVPFTVGVVYGAVHMRAASEALTALGYHAADGEWLTVFTVQDA
;
A
#
# COMPACT_ATOMS: atom_id res chain seq x y z
N MET A 1 -2.38 9.30 -12.99
CA MET A 1 -2.63 9.82 -11.63
C MET A 1 -1.38 9.55 -10.81
N GLN A 2 -0.91 10.50 -10.01
CA GLN A 2 0.28 10.31 -9.18
C GLN A 2 -0.18 10.04 -7.74
N PHE A 3 0.24 8.91 -7.18
CA PHE A 3 -0.15 8.50 -5.82
C PHE A 3 0.90 8.85 -4.78
N ILE A 4 2.18 8.72 -5.13
CA ILE A 4 3.30 9.12 -4.29
C ILE A 4 4.09 10.21 -5.01
N GLU A 5 4.50 11.20 -4.25
CA GLU A 5 5.44 12.21 -4.69
C GLU A 5 6.70 12.15 -3.87
N VAL A 6 7.84 12.07 -4.55
CA VAL A 6 9.14 12.23 -3.92
C VAL A 6 9.79 13.51 -4.42
N THR A 7 10.13 14.38 -3.48
CA THR A 7 10.85 15.62 -3.74
C THR A 7 12.14 15.64 -2.93
N GLY A 8 13.29 15.73 -3.62
CA GLY A 8 14.62 15.62 -3.00
C GLY A 8 14.96 16.66 -1.94
N LEU A 9 14.14 17.71 -1.78
CA LEU A 9 14.27 18.73 -0.73
C LEU A 9 13.19 18.63 0.36
N ALA A 10 12.01 18.12 0.05
CA ALA A 10 10.86 18.16 0.96
C ALA A 10 10.54 16.81 1.61
N GLY A 11 10.83 15.69 0.95
CA GLY A 11 10.48 14.37 1.48
C GLY A 11 9.69 13.49 0.52
N VAL A 12 8.90 12.61 1.12
CA VAL A 12 7.96 11.72 0.44
C VAL A 12 6.55 12.07 0.91
N ARG A 13 5.62 12.16 -0.03
CA ARG A 13 4.20 12.47 0.21
C ARG A 13 3.31 11.43 -0.46
N SER A 14 2.16 11.14 0.16
CA SER A 14 1.13 10.25 -0.37
C SER A 14 -0.16 11.03 -0.61
N ALA A 15 -0.77 10.84 -1.78
CA ALA A 15 -2.02 11.49 -2.16
C ALA A 15 -3.21 10.70 -1.62
N VAL A 16 -3.94 11.28 -0.68
CA VAL A 16 -5.26 10.78 -0.27
C VAL A 16 -6.29 11.29 -1.27
N ILE A 17 -6.89 10.41 -2.07
CA ILE A 17 -7.72 10.79 -3.22
C ILE A 17 -9.16 10.36 -3.01
N ARG A 18 -10.08 11.31 -3.12
CA ARG A 18 -11.52 11.05 -3.04
C ARG A 18 -12.11 10.81 -4.42
N PHE A 19 -12.77 9.68 -4.57
CA PHE A 19 -13.55 9.31 -5.75
C PHE A 19 -15.05 9.42 -5.47
N THR A 20 -15.76 10.12 -6.34
CA THR A 20 -17.22 10.31 -6.25
C THR A 20 -17.90 10.02 -7.58
N ARG A 21 -19.21 9.75 -7.53
CA ARG A 21 -20.05 9.52 -8.71
C ARG A 21 -21.36 10.30 -8.56
N PRO A 22 -21.84 11.00 -9.60
CA PRO A 22 -23.12 11.69 -9.54
C PRO A 22 -24.30 10.74 -9.24
N GLY A 23 -25.30 11.24 -8.50
CA GLY A 23 -26.54 10.49 -8.22
C GLY A 23 -26.43 9.42 -7.13
N THR A 24 -25.30 9.36 -6.42
CA THR A 24 -25.12 8.51 -5.23
C THR A 24 -24.34 9.24 -4.14
N GLY A 25 -24.62 8.92 -2.89
CA GLY A 25 -23.84 9.35 -1.72
C GLY A 25 -22.61 8.47 -1.45
N LEU A 26 -22.38 7.40 -2.22
CA LEU A 26 -21.20 6.55 -2.06
C LEU A 26 -19.95 7.27 -2.58
N ALA A 27 -18.91 7.34 -1.75
CA ALA A 27 -17.57 7.81 -2.10
C ALA A 27 -16.51 6.79 -1.68
N PHE A 28 -15.39 6.78 -2.41
CA PHE A 28 -14.21 6.02 -2.03
C PHE A 28 -13.07 6.98 -1.71
N LEU A 29 -12.34 6.71 -0.64
CA LEU A 29 -11.17 7.48 -0.23
C LEU A 29 -9.95 6.57 -0.28
N LEU A 30 -9.07 6.79 -1.24
CA LEU A 30 -7.86 6.00 -1.42
C LEU A 30 -6.74 6.53 -0.54
N PHE A 31 -6.08 5.64 0.20
CA PHE A 31 -4.90 5.90 1.02
C PHE A 31 -3.74 5.05 0.49
N PRO A 32 -2.92 5.57 -0.45
CA PRO A 32 -1.69 4.93 -0.90
C PRO A 32 -0.70 4.81 0.26
N MET A 33 -0.40 3.59 0.68
CA MET A 33 0.47 3.34 1.82
C MET A 33 1.90 3.09 1.38
N ILE A 34 2.83 3.68 2.12
CA ILE A 34 4.24 3.29 2.16
C ILE A 34 4.46 2.64 3.53
N HIS A 35 5.09 1.47 3.56
CA HIS A 35 5.25 0.69 4.78
C HIS A 35 6.33 1.21 5.74
N LEU A 36 7.11 2.21 5.34
CA LEU A 36 8.11 2.88 6.17
C LEU A 36 7.93 4.42 6.07
N GLY A 37 7.68 5.06 7.21
CA GLY A 37 7.36 6.49 7.28
C GLY A 37 7.46 7.04 8.70
N GLU A 38 7.16 8.31 8.88
CA GLU A 38 7.05 8.91 10.21
C GLU A 38 5.76 8.46 10.90
N ALA A 39 5.80 8.33 12.22
CA ALA A 39 4.64 7.88 13.00
C ALA A 39 3.42 8.80 12.82
N GLU A 40 3.65 10.09 12.57
CA GLU A 40 2.59 11.08 12.34
C GLU A 40 1.75 10.76 11.09
N PHE A 41 2.38 10.31 10.02
CA PHE A 41 1.69 9.88 8.81
C PHE A 41 0.65 8.79 9.10
N TYR A 42 1.05 7.73 9.81
CA TYR A 42 0.15 6.62 10.14
C TYR A 42 -0.96 7.02 11.12
N ARG A 43 -0.65 7.89 12.09
CA ARG A 43 -1.67 8.46 12.99
C ARG A 43 -2.73 9.26 12.22
N GLU A 44 -2.30 10.08 11.26
CA GLU A 44 -3.18 10.90 10.44
C GLU A 44 -4.07 10.03 9.53
N VAL A 45 -3.48 9.02 8.88
CA VAL A 45 -4.25 8.02 8.09
C VAL A 45 -5.28 7.33 8.99
N GLY A 46 -4.88 6.84 10.17
CA GLY A 46 -5.79 6.23 11.13
C GLY A 46 -6.92 7.17 11.58
N ALA A 47 -6.62 8.45 11.80
CA ALA A 47 -7.64 9.45 12.15
C ALA A 47 -8.67 9.65 11.04
N ARG A 48 -8.24 9.69 9.78
CA ARG A 48 -9.13 9.81 8.63
C ARG A 48 -9.96 8.54 8.37
N LEU A 49 -9.37 7.36 8.57
CA LEU A 49 -10.07 6.09 8.45
C LEU A 49 -11.21 5.94 9.46
N ARG A 50 -11.05 6.46 10.69
CA ARG A 50 -12.14 6.52 11.69
C ARG A 50 -13.35 7.35 11.24
N GLY A 51 -13.16 8.26 10.29
CA GLY A 51 -14.24 9.04 9.68
C GLY A 51 -14.95 8.35 8.51
N CYS A 52 -14.51 7.14 8.13
CA CYS A 52 -15.15 6.35 7.08
C CYS A 52 -16.26 5.47 7.66
N ASP A 53 -17.19 5.04 6.82
CA ASP A 53 -18.27 4.12 7.21
C ASP A 53 -17.86 2.65 7.10
N LEU A 54 -16.86 2.37 6.26
CA LEU A 54 -16.26 1.06 6.05
C LEU A 54 -14.82 1.23 5.56
N VAL A 55 -13.93 0.33 5.94
CA VAL A 55 -12.54 0.31 5.48
C VAL A 55 -12.26 -1.00 4.74
N ILE A 56 -11.65 -0.90 3.56
CA ILE A 56 -11.04 -2.01 2.83
C ILE A 56 -9.54 -1.91 3.07
N ALA A 57 -8.97 -2.91 3.73
CA ALA A 57 -7.56 -2.91 4.12
C ALA A 57 -6.76 -4.05 3.49
N GLU A 58 -5.54 -3.75 3.09
CA GLU A 58 -4.55 -4.74 2.69
C GLU A 58 -4.11 -5.57 3.89
N GLY A 59 -3.84 -6.86 3.66
CA GLY A 59 -3.14 -7.67 4.65
C GLY A 59 -3.27 -9.14 4.32
N VAL A 60 -2.14 -9.83 4.23
CA VAL A 60 -2.16 -11.29 4.15
C VAL A 60 -2.53 -11.80 5.54
N GLY A 61 -3.62 -12.57 5.67
CA GLY A 61 -4.04 -13.13 6.97
C GLY A 61 -2.92 -13.94 7.65
N GLU A 62 -3.00 -14.14 8.97
CA GLU A 62 -1.94 -14.79 9.77
C GLU A 62 -1.47 -16.15 9.20
N GLY A 63 -0.19 -16.49 9.43
CA GLY A 63 0.34 -17.85 9.22
C GLY A 63 1.07 -18.10 7.89
N SER A 64 1.71 -17.07 7.30
CA SER A 64 2.49 -17.21 6.07
C SER A 64 3.96 -16.91 6.30
N ALA A 65 4.81 -17.92 6.45
CA ALA A 65 6.25 -17.71 6.61
C ALA A 65 6.91 -16.89 5.48
N GLY A 66 6.37 -16.95 4.25
CA GLY A 66 6.82 -16.12 3.13
C GLY A 66 6.40 -14.64 3.27
N ALA A 67 5.17 -14.38 3.73
CA ALA A 67 4.73 -13.02 4.02
C ALA A 67 5.45 -12.48 5.27
N ASP A 68 5.61 -13.31 6.31
CA ASP A 68 6.34 -12.98 7.54
C ASP A 68 7.80 -12.63 7.23
N ALA A 69 8.45 -13.29 6.27
CA ALA A 69 9.82 -12.96 5.87
C ALA A 69 9.90 -11.57 5.19
N LEU A 70 8.90 -11.21 4.39
CA LEU A 70 8.79 -9.89 3.76
C LEU A 70 8.44 -8.81 4.80
N VAL A 71 7.46 -9.06 5.66
CA VAL A 71 7.05 -8.17 6.76
C VAL A 71 8.18 -7.98 7.78
N ALA A 72 8.90 -9.05 8.14
CA ALA A 72 10.03 -9.00 9.06
C ALA A 72 11.21 -8.20 8.49
N SER A 73 11.31 -8.04 7.16
CA SER A 73 12.31 -7.15 6.57
C SER A 73 12.04 -5.69 6.96
N TYR A 74 10.79 -5.24 6.87
CA TYR A 74 10.36 -3.92 7.30
C TYR A 74 10.51 -3.74 8.81
N GLN A 75 10.08 -4.71 9.63
CA GLN A 75 10.23 -4.64 11.10
C GLN A 75 11.69 -4.56 11.52
N ARG A 76 12.60 -5.21 10.80
CA ARG A 76 14.03 -5.07 11.06
C ARG A 76 14.54 -3.66 10.73
N LEU A 77 13.89 -2.93 9.84
CA LEU A 77 14.25 -1.53 9.54
C LEU A 77 13.69 -0.55 10.57
N SER A 78 12.61 -0.92 11.28
CA SER A 78 12.12 -0.13 12.43
C SER A 78 13.18 -0.05 13.53
N GLY A 79 13.35 1.14 14.10
CA GLY A 79 14.31 1.37 15.20
C GLY A 79 15.73 1.75 14.76
N ASN A 80 15.98 2.01 13.47
CA ASN A 80 17.20 2.74 13.09
C ASN A 80 17.04 4.22 13.50
N GLU A 81 17.62 4.58 14.64
CA GLU A 81 17.60 5.95 15.19
C GLU A 81 18.01 7.01 14.16
N ARG A 82 18.89 6.67 13.20
CA ARG A 82 19.33 7.58 12.13
C ARG A 82 18.27 7.94 11.12
N MET A 83 17.19 7.17 11.03
CA MET A 83 16.09 7.45 10.10
C MET A 83 14.85 7.96 10.84
N GLY A 84 14.65 7.59 12.11
CA GLY A 84 13.45 8.00 12.86
C GLY A 84 12.13 7.58 12.19
N LEU A 85 12.17 6.57 11.30
CA LEU A 85 11.02 6.02 10.60
C LEU A 85 10.52 4.77 11.32
N VAL A 86 9.21 4.60 11.30
CA VAL A 86 8.51 3.44 11.84
C VAL A 86 7.89 2.65 10.70
N VAL A 87 7.70 1.36 10.93
CA VAL A 87 6.88 0.55 10.05
C VAL A 87 5.42 0.98 10.20
N GLN A 88 4.65 0.87 9.12
CA GLN A 88 3.21 1.14 9.14
C GLN A 88 2.53 0.55 10.38
N ASP A 89 2.04 1.45 11.22
CA ASP A 89 1.43 1.15 12.50
C ASP A 89 0.05 1.80 12.55
N ILE A 90 -0.94 1.06 12.04
CA ILE A 90 -2.35 1.43 12.07
C ILE A 90 -3.09 0.28 12.70
N ASP A 91 -3.60 0.50 13.91
CA ASP A 91 -4.48 -0.45 14.60
C ASP A 91 -5.88 -0.40 13.94
N LEU A 92 -6.08 -1.31 12.98
CA LEU A 92 -7.34 -1.43 12.23
C LEU A 92 -8.50 -1.87 13.14
N ASP A 93 -8.23 -2.68 14.17
CA ASP A 93 -9.24 -3.17 15.10
C ASP A 93 -9.73 -2.05 16.04
N ALA A 94 -8.85 -1.11 16.38
CA ALA A 94 -9.18 0.07 17.19
C ALA A 94 -9.84 1.22 16.41
N LEU A 95 -10.07 1.10 15.10
CA LEU A 95 -10.72 2.16 14.32
C LEU A 95 -12.19 2.37 14.70
N GLY A 96 -12.86 1.36 15.25
CA GLY A 96 -14.29 1.43 15.58
C GLY A 96 -15.22 1.47 14.36
N VAL A 97 -14.71 1.13 13.17
CA VAL A 97 -15.46 1.02 11.92
C VAL A 97 -15.29 -0.37 11.33
N PRO A 98 -16.26 -0.89 10.56
CA PRO A 98 -16.12 -2.19 9.91
C PRO A 98 -14.91 -2.22 8.96
N VAL A 99 -14.04 -3.24 9.13
CA VAL A 99 -12.89 -3.48 8.26
C VAL A 99 -13.11 -4.75 7.46
N VAL A 100 -12.95 -4.65 6.14
CA VAL A 100 -12.95 -5.78 5.20
C VAL A 100 -11.53 -5.97 4.71
N ASN A 101 -11.01 -7.17 4.86
CA ASN A 101 -9.75 -7.59 4.26
C ASN A 101 -10.07 -8.55 3.09
N PRO A 102 -10.03 -8.08 1.83
CA PRO A 102 -10.33 -8.93 0.69
C PRO A 102 -9.10 -9.70 0.20
N ASP A 103 -7.94 -9.52 0.83
CA ASP A 103 -6.65 -10.02 0.38
C ASP A 103 -6.49 -11.53 0.63
N MET A 104 -5.35 -12.07 0.19
CA MET A 104 -5.06 -13.49 0.31
C MET A 104 -4.91 -13.91 1.78
N ALA A 105 -5.47 -15.06 2.14
CA ALA A 105 -5.15 -15.67 3.43
C ALA A 105 -3.67 -16.11 3.48
N GLY A 106 -3.06 -16.15 4.66
CA GLY A 106 -1.66 -16.55 4.83
C GLY A 106 -1.32 -17.91 4.21
N ALA A 107 -2.18 -18.90 4.40
CA ALA A 107 -2.01 -20.22 3.79
C ALA A 107 -2.04 -20.17 2.25
N GLU A 108 -2.83 -19.27 1.66
CA GLU A 108 -2.90 -19.09 0.21
C GLU A 108 -1.64 -18.42 -0.33
N PHE A 109 -1.20 -17.34 0.32
CA PHE A 109 0.06 -16.69 -0.02
C PHE A 109 1.23 -17.68 0.06
N GLN A 110 1.31 -18.46 1.14
CA GLN A 110 2.39 -19.43 1.32
C GLN A 110 2.37 -20.54 0.26
N ARG A 111 1.19 -20.96 -0.20
CA ARG A 111 1.09 -21.88 -1.35
C ARG A 111 1.57 -21.22 -2.64
N GLY A 112 1.22 -19.97 -2.88
CA GLY A 112 1.73 -19.17 -3.99
C GLY A 112 3.25 -19.06 -3.97
N PHE A 113 3.80 -18.65 -2.84
CA PHE A 113 5.24 -18.52 -2.63
C PHE A 113 6.00 -19.83 -2.88
N LYS A 114 5.48 -20.97 -2.37
CA LYS A 114 6.09 -22.29 -2.62
C LYS A 114 6.08 -22.72 -4.08
N ARG A 115 5.13 -22.21 -4.88
CA ARG A 115 5.02 -22.49 -6.32
C ARG A 115 5.95 -21.62 -7.16
N LEU A 116 6.56 -20.58 -6.59
CA LEU A 116 7.53 -19.76 -7.29
C LEU A 116 8.73 -20.60 -7.76
N PRO A 117 9.30 -20.28 -8.94
CA PRO A 117 10.56 -20.85 -9.39
C PRO A 117 11.63 -20.80 -8.30
N LEU A 118 12.43 -21.85 -8.18
CA LEU A 118 13.50 -21.91 -7.16
C LEU A 118 14.45 -20.71 -7.24
N LYS A 119 14.75 -20.25 -8.46
CA LYS A 119 15.57 -19.04 -8.69
C LYS A 119 14.99 -17.80 -8.01
N GLU A 120 13.67 -17.59 -8.08
CA GLU A 120 12.99 -16.42 -7.50
C GLU A 120 12.96 -16.53 -5.97
N ARG A 121 12.68 -17.71 -5.43
CA ARG A 121 12.75 -17.95 -3.98
C ARG A 121 14.14 -17.74 -3.41
N ALA A 122 15.17 -18.28 -4.08
CA ALA A 122 16.56 -18.10 -3.67
C ALA A 122 16.95 -16.62 -3.71
N LEU A 123 16.51 -15.89 -4.73
CA LEU A 123 16.77 -14.46 -4.84
C LEU A 123 16.09 -13.65 -3.73
N VAL A 124 14.82 -13.91 -3.42
CA VAL A 124 14.14 -13.26 -2.28
C VAL A 124 14.92 -13.53 -0.98
N ALA A 125 15.37 -14.77 -0.77
CA ALA A 125 16.15 -15.15 0.40
C ALA A 125 17.54 -14.48 0.48
N THR A 126 18.08 -13.95 -0.63
CA THR A 126 19.38 -13.25 -0.64
C THR A 126 19.25 -11.73 -0.69
N VAL A 127 18.38 -11.20 -1.55
CA VAL A 127 18.20 -9.76 -1.78
C VAL A 127 17.54 -9.09 -0.57
N VAL A 128 16.48 -9.68 -0.01
CA VAL A 128 15.77 -9.07 1.12
C VAL A 128 16.68 -8.87 2.34
N PRO A 129 17.47 -9.88 2.78
CA PRO A 129 18.44 -9.67 3.86
C PRO A 129 19.55 -8.66 3.50
N ALA A 130 20.04 -8.66 2.25
CA ALA A 130 21.09 -7.74 1.82
C ALA A 130 20.61 -6.28 1.85
N ILE A 131 19.42 -6.00 1.32
CA ILE A 131 18.78 -4.68 1.39
C ILE A 131 18.56 -4.30 2.86
N THR A 132 18.02 -5.21 3.68
CA THR A 132 17.78 -4.95 5.10
C THR A 132 19.07 -4.59 5.85
N ALA A 133 20.15 -5.34 5.61
CA ALA A 133 21.44 -5.08 6.22
C ALA A 133 22.07 -3.76 5.74
N GLY A 134 22.02 -3.49 4.43
CA GLY A 134 22.49 -2.24 3.83
C GLY A 134 21.75 -1.03 4.40
N MET A 135 20.42 -1.09 4.47
CA MET A 135 19.60 -0.02 5.05
C MET A 135 19.83 0.17 6.56
N ARG A 136 20.09 -0.89 7.31
CA ARG A 136 20.46 -0.76 8.73
C ARG A 136 21.80 -0.06 8.93
N LEU A 137 22.79 -0.39 8.12
CA LEU A 137 24.16 0.12 8.28
C LEU A 137 24.37 1.50 7.66
N LEU A 138 23.74 1.74 6.51
CA LEU A 138 24.02 2.89 5.62
C LEU A 138 22.74 3.67 5.24
N GLY A 139 21.55 3.21 5.65
CA GLY A 139 20.30 3.83 5.27
C GLY A 139 20.15 5.25 5.84
N THR A 140 19.75 6.17 4.97
CA THR A 140 19.37 7.53 5.32
C THR A 140 18.00 7.83 4.71
N ARG A 141 17.27 8.81 5.25
CA ARG A 141 15.99 9.24 4.67
C ARG A 141 16.14 9.63 3.19
N HIS A 142 17.28 10.22 2.83
CA HIS A 142 17.61 10.59 1.45
C HIS A 142 17.80 9.37 0.54
N TRP A 143 18.44 8.31 1.03
CA TRP A 143 18.58 7.05 0.30
C TRP A 143 17.22 6.37 0.12
N VAL A 144 16.38 6.32 1.16
CA VAL A 144 15.02 5.75 1.10
C VAL A 144 14.16 6.52 0.11
N ALA A 145 14.15 7.86 0.20
CA ALA A 145 13.42 8.71 -0.74
C ALA A 145 13.88 8.46 -2.19
N ARG A 146 15.19 8.38 -2.47
CA ARG A 146 15.67 8.07 -3.82
C ARG A 146 15.20 6.72 -4.34
N HIS A 147 15.20 5.69 -3.49
CA HIS A 147 14.76 4.35 -3.91
C HIS A 147 13.25 4.27 -4.09
N LEU A 148 12.47 4.94 -3.23
CA LEU A 148 11.02 5.12 -3.42
C LEU A 148 10.72 5.92 -4.69
N ALA A 149 11.49 6.96 -5.01
CA ALA A 149 11.33 7.71 -6.25
C ALA A 149 11.57 6.84 -7.48
N THR A 150 12.52 5.91 -7.43
CA THR A 150 12.75 4.94 -8.51
C THR A 150 11.72 3.81 -8.55
N GLU A 151 11.08 3.49 -7.43
CA GLU A 151 9.97 2.52 -7.36
C GLU A 151 8.63 3.15 -7.77
N ASP A 152 8.41 4.46 -7.56
CA ASP A 152 7.20 5.21 -7.94
C ASP A 152 7.30 5.99 -9.28
N LEU A 153 8.48 6.12 -9.88
CA LEU A 153 8.64 6.52 -11.30
C LEU A 153 8.40 5.27 -12.18
N LEU A 154 7.12 4.89 -12.18
CA LEU A 154 6.56 3.67 -12.75
C LEU A 154 6.47 3.76 -14.28
N SER A 155 7.43 3.19 -15.00
CA SER A 155 7.14 2.48 -16.26
C SER A 155 8.27 1.52 -16.64
N GLU A 156 9.52 1.97 -16.72
CA GLU A 156 10.59 1.11 -17.27
C GLU A 156 11.19 0.14 -16.25
N ALA A 157 11.36 0.57 -14.99
CA ALA A 157 11.94 -0.27 -13.94
C ALA A 157 10.98 -1.38 -13.45
N GLU A 158 9.68 -1.08 -13.36
CA GLU A 158 8.64 -2.09 -13.05
C GLU A 158 8.48 -3.11 -14.17
N GLU A 159 8.39 -2.67 -15.42
CA GLU A 159 8.23 -3.56 -16.57
C GLU A 159 9.46 -4.49 -16.67
N THR A 160 10.66 -3.92 -16.46
CA THR A 160 11.90 -4.71 -16.37
C THR A 160 11.88 -5.69 -15.18
N ALA A 161 11.51 -5.25 -13.98
CA ALA A 161 11.48 -6.13 -12.79
C ALA A 161 10.41 -7.23 -12.88
N ALA A 162 9.22 -6.92 -13.43
CA ALA A 162 8.15 -7.86 -13.68
C ALA A 162 8.54 -8.89 -14.77
N ASP A 163 9.30 -8.47 -15.77
CA ASP A 163 9.89 -9.37 -16.78
C ASP A 163 10.97 -10.28 -16.18
N PHE A 164 11.73 -9.79 -15.20
CA PHE A 164 12.74 -10.60 -14.50
C PHE A 164 12.11 -11.63 -13.54
N TRP A 165 11.01 -11.30 -12.85
CA TRP A 165 10.39 -12.14 -11.79
C TRP A 165 8.86 -12.22 -11.88
N PRO A 166 8.31 -12.80 -12.96
CA PRO A 166 6.88 -12.79 -13.23
C PRO A 166 6.05 -13.52 -12.17
N GLY A 167 6.62 -14.53 -11.50
CA GLY A 167 5.92 -15.26 -10.44
C GLY A 167 5.73 -14.42 -9.18
N LEU A 168 6.77 -13.68 -8.78
CA LEU A 168 6.73 -12.81 -7.61
C LEU A 168 5.79 -11.61 -7.85
N ASP A 169 5.86 -11.00 -9.02
CA ASP A 169 4.96 -9.92 -9.42
C ASP A 169 3.48 -10.38 -9.47
N ASP A 170 3.19 -11.54 -10.06
CA ASP A 170 1.85 -12.12 -10.05
C ASP A 170 1.30 -12.32 -8.62
N LEU A 171 2.15 -12.79 -7.71
CA LEU A 171 1.78 -13.04 -6.32
C LEU A 171 1.61 -11.76 -5.49
N LEU A 172 2.51 -10.78 -5.65
CA LEU A 172 2.54 -9.56 -4.84
C LEU A 172 1.62 -8.46 -5.36
N VAL A 173 1.34 -8.43 -6.67
CA VAL A 173 0.59 -7.35 -7.31
C VAL A 173 -0.68 -7.89 -7.96
N ARG A 174 -0.57 -8.62 -9.08
CA ARG A 174 -1.72 -8.92 -9.96
C ARG A 174 -2.87 -9.64 -9.27
N ARG A 175 -2.60 -10.68 -8.47
CA ARG A 175 -3.66 -11.41 -7.76
C ARG A 175 -4.34 -10.57 -6.69
N ARG A 176 -3.57 -9.74 -6.00
CA ARG A 176 -4.06 -8.88 -4.93
C ARG A 176 -4.87 -7.72 -5.50
N ASP A 177 -4.47 -7.19 -6.65
CA ASP A 177 -5.26 -6.23 -7.43
C ASP A 177 -6.62 -6.80 -7.82
N GLN A 178 -6.69 -8.04 -8.30
CA GLN A 178 -7.97 -8.69 -8.63
C GLN A 178 -8.91 -8.78 -7.42
N LEU A 179 -8.35 -9.10 -6.25
CA LEU A 179 -9.11 -9.15 -5.00
C LEU A 179 -9.60 -7.76 -4.57
N LEU A 180 -8.75 -6.75 -4.66
CA LEU A 180 -9.11 -5.36 -4.38
C LEU A 180 -10.19 -4.86 -5.34
N VAL A 181 -10.03 -5.05 -6.65
CA VAL A 181 -11.01 -4.65 -7.67
C VAL A 181 -12.36 -5.34 -7.43
N LYS A 182 -12.34 -6.62 -7.07
CA LYS A 182 -13.56 -7.34 -6.69
C LYS A 182 -14.22 -6.68 -5.47
N ALA A 183 -13.47 -6.37 -4.42
CA ALA A 183 -13.99 -5.72 -3.21
C ALA A 183 -14.62 -4.36 -3.51
N LEU A 184 -13.96 -3.53 -4.32
CA LEU A 184 -14.48 -2.23 -4.78
C LEU A 184 -15.80 -2.40 -5.55
N THR A 185 -15.85 -3.39 -6.44
CA THR A 185 -17.06 -3.72 -7.22
C THR A 185 -18.20 -4.19 -6.33
N ASP A 186 -17.91 -5.01 -5.32
CA ASP A 186 -18.91 -5.50 -4.37
C ASP A 186 -19.47 -4.36 -3.51
N GLN A 187 -18.63 -3.44 -3.04
CA GLN A 187 -19.09 -2.24 -2.32
C GLN A 187 -19.91 -1.31 -3.21
N HIS A 188 -19.52 -1.12 -4.47
CA HIS A 188 -20.31 -0.38 -5.44
C HIS A 188 -21.70 -1.01 -5.64
N ARG A 189 -21.81 -2.33 -5.76
CA ARG A 189 -23.10 -3.02 -5.89
C ARG A 189 -23.95 -2.88 -4.62
N ALA A 190 -23.33 -3.03 -3.45
CA ALA A 190 -24.01 -2.98 -2.17
C ALA A 190 -24.52 -1.57 -1.83
N HIS A 191 -23.78 -0.52 -2.20
CA HIS A 191 -24.00 0.83 -1.68
C HIS A 191 -24.15 1.92 -2.77
N GLY A 192 -23.93 1.61 -4.05
CA GLY A 192 -23.95 2.59 -5.15
C GLY A 192 -25.32 3.16 -5.50
N HIS A 193 -26.40 2.68 -4.88
CA HIS A 193 -27.75 3.25 -4.99
C HIS A 193 -28.10 4.18 -3.81
N ARG A 194 -27.24 4.24 -2.77
CA ARG A 194 -27.49 5.08 -1.58
C ARG A 194 -27.47 6.55 -1.98
N GLN A 195 -28.40 7.32 -1.40
CA GLN A 195 -28.48 8.77 -1.54
C GLN A 195 -27.84 9.50 -0.35
N VAL A 196 -27.83 8.86 0.82
CA VAL A 196 -27.11 9.38 1.99
C VAL A 196 -25.61 9.15 1.83
N PRO A 197 -24.76 10.08 2.34
CA PRO A 197 -23.32 9.91 2.32
C PRO A 197 -22.89 8.56 2.92
N PHE A 198 -21.97 7.89 2.24
CA PHE A 198 -21.32 6.67 2.70
C PHE A 198 -19.90 6.63 2.13
N THR A 199 -18.88 6.70 2.97
CA THR A 199 -17.47 6.74 2.55
C THR A 199 -16.78 5.41 2.85
N VAL A 200 -16.23 4.80 1.81
CA VAL A 200 -15.36 3.62 1.92
C VAL A 200 -13.91 4.07 1.89
N GLY A 201 -13.18 3.87 2.99
CA GLY A 201 -11.73 4.04 3.02
C GLY A 201 -11.02 2.83 2.39
N VAL A 202 -10.01 3.06 1.56
CA VAL A 202 -9.22 1.99 0.92
C VAL A 202 -7.76 2.20 1.30
N VAL A 203 -7.25 1.37 2.20
CA VAL A 203 -5.88 1.45 2.73
C VAL A 203 -5.04 0.29 2.21
N TYR A 204 -4.22 0.57 1.20
CA TYR A 204 -3.43 -0.41 0.45
C TYR A 204 -2.08 0.20 0.08
N GLY A 205 -1.08 -0.63 -0.18
CA GLY A 205 0.22 -0.24 -0.70
C GLY A 205 0.06 0.55 -2.00
N ALA A 206 0.90 1.57 -2.19
CA ALA A 206 0.79 2.50 -3.32
C ALA A 206 0.78 1.81 -4.69
N VAL A 207 1.49 0.68 -4.82
CA VAL A 207 1.54 -0.13 -6.06
C VAL A 207 0.15 -0.57 -6.55
N HIS A 208 -0.79 -0.83 -5.64
CA HIS A 208 -2.15 -1.30 -5.95
C HIS A 208 -3.11 -0.18 -6.38
N MET A 209 -2.73 1.08 -6.19
CA MET A 209 -3.64 2.23 -6.37
C MET A 209 -4.01 2.48 -7.83
N ARG A 210 -3.14 2.08 -8.76
CA ARG A 210 -3.42 2.13 -10.20
C ARG A 210 -4.64 1.26 -10.52
N ALA A 211 -4.61 -0.02 -10.16
CA ALA A 211 -5.72 -0.95 -10.37
C ALA A 211 -7.00 -0.48 -9.66
N ALA A 212 -6.89 0.03 -8.43
CA ALA A 212 -8.04 0.58 -7.71
C ALA A 212 -8.67 1.78 -8.44
N SER A 213 -7.85 2.74 -8.86
CA SER A 213 -8.32 3.95 -9.55
C SER A 213 -8.96 3.64 -10.91
N GLU A 214 -8.39 2.70 -11.67
CA GLU A 214 -8.91 2.24 -12.95
C GLU A 214 -10.26 1.54 -12.78
N ALA A 215 -10.38 0.66 -11.77
CA ALA A 215 -11.65 0.01 -11.46
C ALA A 215 -12.73 1.01 -11.04
N LEU A 216 -12.40 1.98 -10.18
CA LEU A 216 -13.35 3.03 -9.79
C LEU A 216 -13.78 3.89 -10.99
N THR A 217 -12.85 4.22 -11.88
CA THR A 217 -13.15 4.94 -13.12
C THR A 217 -14.08 4.13 -14.03
N ALA A 218 -13.83 2.83 -14.19
CA ALA A 218 -14.70 1.93 -14.95
C ALA A 218 -16.10 1.80 -14.35
N LEU A 219 -16.25 1.97 -13.03
CA LEU A 219 -17.53 2.01 -12.32
C LEU A 219 -18.21 3.40 -12.37
N GLY A 220 -17.61 4.37 -13.07
CA GLY A 220 -18.14 5.72 -13.26
C GLY A 220 -17.86 6.68 -12.10
N TYR A 221 -16.88 6.38 -11.24
CA TYR A 221 -16.38 7.33 -10.26
C TYR A 221 -15.26 8.18 -10.87
N HIS A 222 -15.13 9.40 -10.39
CA HIS A 222 -14.08 10.32 -10.80
C HIS A 222 -13.36 10.85 -9.57
N ALA A 223 -12.06 11.09 -9.70
CA ALA A 223 -11.31 11.79 -8.66
C ALA A 223 -11.85 13.22 -8.54
N ALA A 224 -12.43 13.52 -7.39
CA ALA A 224 -13.08 14.80 -7.11
C ALA A 224 -12.16 15.74 -6.31
N ASP A 225 -11.30 15.18 -5.47
CA ASP A 225 -10.37 15.92 -4.63
C ASP A 225 -9.16 15.04 -4.26
N GLY A 226 -8.05 15.68 -3.88
CA GLY A 226 -6.83 15.01 -3.47
C GLY A 226 -6.02 15.88 -2.50
N GLU A 227 -5.59 15.28 -1.40
CA GLU A 227 -4.75 15.93 -0.39
C GLU A 227 -3.43 15.18 -0.23
N TRP A 228 -2.33 15.92 -0.11
CA TRP A 228 -1.01 15.34 0.12
C TRP A 228 -0.74 15.21 1.62
N LEU A 229 -0.50 13.98 2.07
CA LEU A 229 0.03 13.68 3.39
C LEU A 229 1.53 13.46 3.31
N THR A 230 2.30 14.13 4.17
CA THR A 230 3.74 13.86 4.31
C THR A 230 3.93 12.48 4.94
N VAL A 231 4.66 11.61 4.25
CA VAL A 231 5.08 10.30 4.75
C VAL A 231 6.32 10.46 5.63
N PHE A 232 7.32 11.21 5.15
CA PHE A 232 8.48 11.65 5.93
C PHE A 232 9.23 12.78 5.21
N THR A 233 9.96 13.60 5.94
CA THR A 233 10.85 14.64 5.39
C THR A 233 12.29 14.14 5.22
N VAL A 234 13.05 14.67 4.25
CA VAL A 234 14.48 14.30 4.09
C VAL A 234 15.45 15.11 4.96
N GLN A 235 14.99 16.16 5.63
CA GLN A 235 15.76 16.95 6.60
C GLN A 235 15.33 16.57 8.01
N ASP A 236 16.30 16.36 8.91
CA ASP A 236 16.03 16.18 10.33
C ASP A 236 15.46 17.49 10.88
N ALA A 237 14.32 17.40 11.60
CA ALA A 237 13.75 18.52 12.34
C ALA A 237 14.55 18.83 13.61
#